data_AF-A0A959PBS6-F1
#
_entry.id   AF-A0A959PBS6-F1
#
_cell.length_a   1.000
_cell.length_b   1.000
_cell.length_c   1.000
_cell.angle_alpha   90.00
_cell.angle_beta   90.00
_cell.angle_gamma   90.00
#
_symmetry.space_group_name_H-M   'P 1'
#
loop_
_entity.id
_entity.type
_entity.pdbx_description
1 polymer ?
#
loop_
_entity_poly.entity_id
_entity_poly.type
_entity_poly.pdbx_seq_one_letter_code
_entity_poly.pdbx_strand_id
1 'polypeptide(L)'
;MRYLAYIAFGAFVLAGCGVSFQSGPLYDAYEEPPASQQMDAVIFEDAVGTMWNSLADCGDFEVVHDRVHSGSSAIRLSWNKGNCEWIGFGNSFSNWTPTDMSQIRHNLALTFYVRSTDKPVNAIPIVACMEDAGGGGSYHFMDASKYLVGLTIDSTWKQMIVPLWDFPIIEEEVDISAIRQMQFQLEGSGSFYLDDIRLIPYSKEEYAAMREEVEGMKPNGSPQQTIYRPEHFKEDAWGTANTDCHQLQQINSNGSAQIKWTINEPVCDWAKWGINWNGWYAVNMRGADASSQLSFEFKSVKGASFSVYLEDFAGHSCEVMSIDGTSQTGVEWQHIEIPLSTLPLKEKGIALDRVKQLYFVGEQAGEVWIRTIKLKQL
;
A
#
# COMPACT_ATOMS: atom_id res chain seq x y z
N MET A 1 -63.97 100.10 -6.86
CA MET A 1 -64.36 99.19 -5.76
C MET A 1 -63.08 98.42 -5.40
N ARG A 2 -62.33 98.74 -4.32
CA ARG A 2 -62.60 98.39 -2.90
C ARG A 2 -62.99 96.90 -2.80
N TYR A 3 -62.20 95.98 -2.23
CA TYR A 3 -61.66 95.83 -0.85
C TYR A 3 -60.28 95.10 -0.89
N LEU A 4 -59.22 95.42 -0.14
CA LEU A 4 -58.92 95.19 1.31
C LEU A 4 -59.17 93.73 1.78
N ALA A 5 -58.41 93.03 2.63
CA ALA A 5 -57.02 92.96 3.09
C ALA A 5 -56.96 91.88 4.22
N TYR A 6 -55.78 91.27 4.47
CA TYR A 6 -55.36 90.46 5.64
C TYR A 6 -56.05 89.08 5.84
N ILE A 7 -55.44 87.97 6.29
CA ILE A 7 -54.56 87.66 7.45
C ILE A 7 -53.81 86.33 7.10
N ALA A 8 -52.48 86.29 7.07
CA ALA A 8 -51.52 85.81 8.09
C ALA A 8 -51.46 84.28 8.36
N PHE A 9 -50.22 83.85 8.63
CA PHE A 9 -49.78 82.64 9.35
C PHE A 9 -49.48 81.37 8.53
N GLY A 10 -48.19 81.02 8.47
CA GLY A 10 -47.72 79.74 7.92
C GLY A 10 -46.22 79.63 7.71
N ALA A 11 -45.39 80.16 8.63
CA ALA A 11 -43.97 79.83 8.66
C ALA A 11 -43.83 78.39 9.18
N PHE A 12 -43.69 77.41 8.28
CA PHE A 12 -43.34 76.05 8.65
C PHE A 12 -41.82 75.88 8.56
N VAL A 13 -41.21 75.94 9.74
CA VAL A 13 -39.85 75.47 10.02
C VAL A 13 -39.83 73.95 9.86
N LEU A 14 -39.02 73.43 8.96
CA LEU A 14 -38.50 72.05 9.04
C LEU A 14 -36.98 72.11 8.88
N ALA A 15 -36.33 72.60 9.92
CA ALA A 15 -35.04 72.04 10.31
C ALA A 15 -35.35 70.75 11.09
N GLY A 16 -34.85 69.60 10.62
CA GLY A 16 -34.89 68.37 11.39
C GLY A 16 -35.24 67.11 10.60
N CYS A 17 -34.34 66.69 9.70
CA CYS A 17 -34.05 65.27 9.54
C CYS A 17 -32.52 65.15 9.44
N GLY A 18 -31.91 64.63 10.51
CA GLY A 18 -30.49 64.32 10.56
C GLY A 18 -30.16 63.17 9.61
N VAL A 19 -29.99 63.49 8.33
CA VAL A 19 -29.44 62.54 7.37
C VAL A 19 -27.92 62.57 7.53
N SER A 20 -27.43 61.65 8.36
CA SER A 20 -26.01 61.28 8.36
C SER A 20 -25.77 60.40 7.15
N PHE A 21 -24.97 60.88 6.20
CA PHE A 21 -24.45 60.02 5.13
C PHE A 21 -23.41 59.08 5.75
N GLN A 22 -23.78 57.80 5.86
CA GLN A 22 -22.81 56.75 6.17
C GLN A 22 -22.06 56.40 4.89
N SER A 23 -20.72 56.43 4.94
CA SER A 23 -19.89 55.94 3.84
C SER A 23 -20.00 54.41 3.79
N GLY A 24 -20.84 53.90 2.89
CA GLY A 24 -20.82 52.49 2.49
C GLY A 24 -19.78 52.29 1.38
N PRO A 25 -18.94 51.24 1.43
CA PRO A 25 -18.05 50.93 0.32
C PRO A 25 -18.88 50.60 -0.94
N LEU A 26 -18.41 51.03 -2.11
CA LEU A 26 -19.12 50.83 -3.39
C LEU A 26 -19.04 49.38 -3.90
N TYR A 27 -18.20 48.57 -3.25
CA TYR A 27 -18.00 47.16 -3.48
C TYR A 27 -18.01 46.48 -2.11
N ASP A 28 -18.70 45.36 -1.97
CA ASP A 28 -18.43 44.45 -0.87
C ASP A 28 -16.93 44.13 -0.92
N ALA A 29 -16.23 44.28 0.20
CA ALA A 29 -14.87 43.76 0.29
C ALA A 29 -14.98 42.27 -0.06
N TYR A 30 -14.30 41.84 -1.13
CA TYR A 30 -14.15 40.43 -1.40
C TYR A 30 -13.36 39.86 -0.22
N GLU A 31 -14.06 39.28 0.74
CA GLU A 31 -13.44 38.40 1.71
C GLU A 31 -12.96 37.20 0.91
N GLU A 32 -11.63 37.07 0.78
CA GLU A 32 -11.07 35.78 0.35
C GLU A 32 -11.67 34.72 1.27
N PRO A 33 -12.30 33.67 0.72
CA PRO A 33 -12.86 32.62 1.54
C PRO A 33 -11.75 32.08 2.45
N PRO A 34 -12.03 31.84 3.75
CA PRO A 34 -11.02 31.33 4.67
C PRO A 34 -10.35 30.09 4.08
N ALA A 35 -9.03 30.03 4.17
CA ALA A 35 -8.23 28.91 3.70
C ALA A 35 -8.85 27.58 4.16
N SER A 36 -9.20 26.75 3.17
CA SER A 36 -9.85 25.45 3.30
C SER A 36 -11.07 25.42 4.23
N GLN A 37 -12.26 25.75 3.71
CA GLN A 37 -13.37 24.87 4.03
C GLN A 37 -12.98 23.49 3.50
N GLN A 38 -12.72 22.59 4.44
CA GLN A 38 -12.43 21.19 4.21
C GLN A 38 -13.47 20.66 3.21
N MET A 39 -13.06 20.44 1.95
CA MET A 39 -13.99 20.01 0.91
C MET A 39 -14.28 18.53 1.12
N ASP A 40 -15.18 18.23 2.06
CA ASP A 40 -15.85 16.93 2.13
C ASP A 40 -16.99 16.97 1.12
N ALA A 41 -16.66 16.69 -0.15
CA ALA A 41 -17.65 16.64 -1.22
C ALA A 41 -18.26 15.24 -1.29
N VAL A 42 -19.54 15.14 -0.92
CA VAL A 42 -20.27 13.86 -0.89
C VAL A 42 -20.66 13.44 -2.31
N ILE A 43 -20.25 12.24 -2.71
CA ILE A 43 -20.65 11.60 -3.98
C ILE A 43 -21.81 10.63 -3.73
N PHE A 44 -21.80 9.93 -2.59
CA PHE A 44 -22.90 9.06 -2.15
C PHE A 44 -22.97 8.98 -0.62
N GLU A 45 -24.14 9.30 -0.09
CA GLU A 45 -24.53 9.05 1.30
C GLU A 45 -26.06 8.90 1.34
N ASP A 46 -26.56 7.82 1.94
CA ASP A 46 -27.99 7.59 2.19
C ASP A 46 -28.92 7.72 0.97
N ALA A 47 -28.40 7.36 -0.22
CA ALA A 47 -29.11 7.47 -1.49
C ALA A 47 -29.66 8.89 -1.79
N VAL A 48 -29.05 9.91 -1.19
CA VAL A 48 -29.37 11.31 -1.45
C VAL A 48 -28.60 11.79 -2.68
N GLY A 49 -29.31 12.38 -3.67
CA GLY A 49 -28.68 13.10 -4.78
C GLY A 49 -29.16 12.72 -6.18
N THR A 50 -28.31 12.98 -7.18
CA THR A 50 -28.56 12.81 -8.63
C THR A 50 -27.81 11.63 -9.22
N MET A 51 -27.60 10.60 -8.41
CA MET A 51 -26.86 9.42 -8.83
C MET A 51 -27.53 8.76 -10.03
N TRP A 52 -26.73 8.42 -11.01
CA TRP A 52 -27.18 7.71 -12.20
C TRP A 52 -26.37 6.42 -12.36
N ASN A 53 -26.97 5.47 -13.06
CA ASN A 53 -26.29 4.24 -13.46
C ASN A 53 -26.70 3.86 -14.88
N SER A 54 -25.82 3.12 -15.55
CA SER A 54 -26.07 2.52 -16.86
C SER A 54 -25.36 1.17 -16.89
N LEU A 55 -26.02 0.15 -16.34
CA LEU A 55 -25.53 -1.23 -16.34
C LEU A 55 -26.19 -2.10 -17.42
N ALA A 56 -27.30 -1.63 -18.01
CA ALA A 56 -28.12 -2.38 -18.96
C ALA A 56 -28.42 -3.81 -18.43
N ASP A 57 -28.43 -4.82 -19.31
CA ASP A 57 -28.57 -6.23 -18.92
C ASP A 57 -27.25 -6.87 -18.44
N CYS A 58 -26.19 -6.08 -18.26
CA CYS A 58 -24.85 -6.55 -17.88
C CYS A 58 -24.58 -6.45 -16.37
N GLY A 59 -25.54 -5.96 -15.58
CA GLY A 59 -25.43 -5.98 -14.13
C GLY A 59 -26.60 -5.31 -13.41
N ASP A 60 -26.56 -5.42 -12.09
CA ASP A 60 -27.54 -4.89 -11.15
C ASP A 60 -26.91 -3.80 -10.28
N PHE A 61 -27.62 -2.68 -10.17
CA PHE A 61 -27.32 -1.58 -9.25
C PHE A 61 -28.52 -1.42 -8.33
N GLU A 62 -28.36 -1.72 -7.04
CA GLU A 62 -29.44 -1.64 -6.06
C GLU A 62 -29.02 -0.83 -4.85
N VAL A 63 -29.90 0.07 -4.39
CA VAL A 63 -29.76 0.67 -3.06
C VAL A 63 -30.37 -0.27 -2.04
N VAL A 64 -29.59 -0.66 -1.04
CA VAL A 64 -29.98 -1.62 0.01
C VAL A 64 -29.90 -0.98 1.40
N HIS A 65 -30.68 -1.51 2.34
CA HIS A 65 -30.79 -0.98 3.71
C HIS A 65 -30.43 -2.01 4.79
N ASP A 66 -30.19 -3.27 4.41
CA ASP A 66 -29.89 -4.37 5.34
C ASP A 66 -28.39 -4.56 5.58
N ARG A 67 -27.56 -4.02 4.69
CA ARG A 67 -26.10 -4.19 4.67
C ARG A 67 -25.43 -2.84 4.41
N VAL A 68 -25.23 -2.07 5.47
CA VAL A 68 -24.76 -0.67 5.42
C VAL A 68 -23.46 -0.54 6.24
N HIS A 69 -22.54 0.32 5.82
CA HIS A 69 -21.37 0.72 6.60
C HIS A 69 -21.74 1.86 7.55
N SER A 70 -22.34 2.91 7.00
CA SER A 70 -22.71 4.13 7.72
C SER A 70 -24.03 4.69 7.19
N GLY A 71 -24.80 5.36 8.07
CA GLY A 71 -26.09 5.91 7.68
C GLY A 71 -27.18 4.82 7.56
N SER A 72 -27.97 4.91 6.50
CA SER A 72 -29.19 4.12 6.29
C SER A 72 -29.21 3.33 4.98
N SER A 73 -28.27 3.54 4.05
CA SER A 73 -28.23 2.78 2.80
C SER A 73 -26.83 2.56 2.25
N ALA A 74 -26.63 1.47 1.50
CA ALA A 74 -25.45 1.21 0.69
C ALA A 74 -25.84 0.82 -0.74
N ILE A 75 -24.87 0.81 -1.65
CA ILE A 75 -25.02 0.31 -3.02
C ILE A 75 -24.63 -1.16 -3.02
N ARG A 76 -25.51 -2.05 -3.48
CA ARG A 76 -25.19 -3.41 -3.91
C ARG A 76 -25.01 -3.40 -5.42
N LEU A 77 -23.83 -3.81 -5.86
CA LEU A 77 -23.42 -3.80 -7.26
C LEU A 77 -22.98 -5.21 -7.67
N SER A 78 -23.55 -5.74 -8.76
CA SER A 78 -23.15 -7.03 -9.33
C SER A 78 -23.14 -6.92 -10.84
N TRP A 79 -22.07 -7.33 -11.52
CA TRP A 79 -22.00 -7.22 -12.97
C TRP A 79 -21.13 -8.28 -13.62
N ASN A 80 -21.37 -8.47 -14.92
CA ASN A 80 -20.47 -9.14 -15.84
C ASN A 80 -20.51 -8.37 -17.17
N LYS A 81 -19.45 -7.60 -17.45
CA LYS A 81 -19.38 -6.72 -18.62
C LYS A 81 -19.59 -7.49 -19.93
N GLY A 82 -19.04 -8.70 -20.07
CA GLY A 82 -19.23 -9.52 -21.26
C GLY A 82 -19.01 -8.75 -22.58
N ASN A 83 -20.09 -8.57 -23.33
CA ASN A 83 -20.11 -7.82 -24.60
C ASN A 83 -20.63 -6.38 -24.48
N CYS A 84 -20.99 -5.90 -23.28
CA CYS A 84 -21.35 -4.51 -23.07
C CYS A 84 -20.14 -3.61 -23.35
N GLU A 85 -20.32 -2.63 -24.24
CA GLU A 85 -19.28 -1.68 -24.62
C GLU A 85 -18.86 -0.84 -23.41
N TRP A 86 -19.84 -0.31 -22.67
CA TRP A 86 -19.64 0.49 -21.49
C TRP A 86 -20.73 0.24 -20.46
N ILE A 87 -20.33 0.09 -19.20
CA ILE A 87 -21.22 0.06 -18.04
C ILE A 87 -20.60 0.83 -16.89
N GLY A 88 -21.43 1.54 -16.14
CA GLY A 88 -20.94 2.39 -15.06
C GLY A 88 -22.02 3.11 -14.30
N PHE A 89 -21.60 3.83 -13.28
CA PHE A 89 -22.45 4.70 -12.48
C PHE A 89 -21.69 5.96 -12.10
N GLY A 90 -22.38 6.98 -11.64
CA GLY A 90 -21.72 8.24 -11.27
C GLY A 90 -22.63 9.16 -10.51
N ASN A 91 -22.02 10.18 -9.92
CA ASN A 91 -22.76 11.29 -9.33
C ASN A 91 -21.90 12.56 -9.35
N SER A 92 -22.58 13.70 -9.41
CA SER A 92 -21.93 14.98 -9.21
C SER A 92 -21.76 15.25 -7.71
N PHE A 93 -20.56 15.69 -7.34
CA PHE A 93 -20.22 16.12 -5.98
C PHE A 93 -20.45 17.64 -5.76
N SER A 94 -20.90 18.34 -6.80
CA SER A 94 -21.06 19.80 -6.84
C SER A 94 -22.41 20.21 -7.43
N ASN A 95 -23.40 19.32 -7.39
CA ASN A 95 -24.73 19.51 -7.99
C ASN A 95 -24.65 20.02 -9.45
N TRP A 96 -23.79 19.37 -10.23
CA TRP A 96 -23.53 19.61 -11.65
C TRP A 96 -22.87 20.96 -11.97
N THR A 97 -22.41 21.68 -10.95
CA THR A 97 -21.64 22.91 -11.14
C THR A 97 -20.17 22.57 -11.38
N PRO A 98 -19.56 23.04 -12.48
CA PRO A 98 -18.13 22.81 -12.72
C PRO A 98 -17.28 23.32 -11.55
N THR A 99 -16.31 22.52 -11.13
CA THR A 99 -15.40 22.81 -10.01
C THR A 99 -13.96 22.80 -10.52
N ASP A 100 -13.21 23.85 -10.17
CA ASP A 100 -11.79 23.94 -10.51
C ASP A 100 -10.95 23.05 -9.57
N MET A 101 -10.45 21.94 -10.11
CA MET A 101 -9.61 20.96 -9.41
C MET A 101 -8.11 21.17 -9.68
N SER A 102 -7.73 22.20 -10.44
CA SER A 102 -6.36 22.42 -10.93
C SER A 102 -5.33 22.60 -9.82
N GLN A 103 -5.72 23.14 -8.66
CA GLN A 103 -4.84 23.31 -7.51
C GLN A 103 -5.12 22.31 -6.38
N ILE A 104 -6.40 22.01 -6.14
CA ILE A 104 -6.82 21.27 -4.93
C ILE A 104 -6.67 19.75 -5.05
N ARG A 105 -6.66 19.17 -6.26
CA ARG A 105 -6.55 17.71 -6.45
C ARG A 105 -5.30 17.09 -5.82
N HIS A 106 -4.24 17.88 -5.64
CA HIS A 106 -3.00 17.40 -5.04
C HIS A 106 -3.10 17.15 -3.53
N ASN A 107 -4.19 17.61 -2.89
CA ASN A 107 -4.46 17.45 -1.47
C ASN A 107 -5.81 16.78 -1.23
N LEU A 108 -6.31 15.99 -2.19
CA LEU A 108 -7.61 15.32 -2.11
C LEU A 108 -7.48 13.83 -2.47
N ALA A 109 -8.36 13.02 -1.90
CA ALA A 109 -8.58 11.64 -2.29
C ALA A 109 -10.06 11.34 -2.44
N LEU A 110 -10.37 10.45 -3.39
CA LEU A 110 -11.62 9.72 -3.44
C LEU A 110 -11.57 8.61 -2.38
N THR A 111 -12.53 8.60 -1.45
CA THR A 111 -12.69 7.54 -0.45
C THR A 111 -14.04 6.88 -0.55
N PHE A 112 -14.09 5.58 -0.25
CA PHE A 112 -15.33 4.83 -0.06
C PHE A 112 -15.07 3.55 0.73
N TYR A 113 -16.13 2.96 1.29
CA TYR A 113 -16.08 1.64 1.89
C TYR A 113 -16.53 0.58 0.90
N VAL A 114 -15.78 -0.51 0.83
CA VAL A 114 -16.05 -1.66 -0.03
C VAL A 114 -16.11 -2.94 0.78
N ARG A 115 -17.00 -3.85 0.37
CA ARG A 115 -17.15 -5.19 0.91
C ARG A 115 -17.50 -6.15 -0.23
N SER A 116 -16.92 -7.34 -0.24
CA SER A 116 -17.29 -8.40 -1.20
C SER A 116 -18.64 -9.02 -0.81
N THR A 117 -19.50 -9.33 -1.78
CA THR A 117 -20.74 -10.10 -1.53
C THR A 117 -20.45 -11.58 -1.28
N ASP A 118 -19.31 -12.05 -1.80
CA ASP A 118 -19.01 -13.47 -1.95
C ASP A 118 -17.72 -13.85 -1.19
N LYS A 119 -16.70 -14.28 -1.93
CA LYS A 119 -15.39 -14.70 -1.44
C LYS A 119 -14.43 -13.51 -1.32
N PRO A 120 -13.37 -13.64 -0.51
CA PRO A 120 -12.28 -12.68 -0.51
C PRO A 120 -11.68 -12.50 -1.91
N VAL A 121 -11.42 -11.25 -2.29
CA VAL A 121 -10.82 -10.87 -3.58
C VAL A 121 -9.72 -9.83 -3.36
N ASN A 122 -8.74 -9.79 -4.25
CA ASN A 122 -7.59 -8.88 -4.15
C ASN A 122 -7.66 -7.71 -5.15
N ALA A 123 -8.77 -7.57 -5.87
CA ALA A 123 -8.96 -6.55 -6.88
C ALA A 123 -10.40 -6.06 -6.88
N ILE A 124 -10.58 -4.79 -7.21
CA ILE A 124 -11.86 -4.16 -7.51
C ILE A 124 -11.80 -3.69 -8.97
N PRO A 125 -12.50 -4.34 -9.92
CA PRO A 125 -12.36 -4.01 -11.32
C PRO A 125 -13.23 -2.80 -11.68
N ILE A 126 -12.91 -1.65 -11.09
CA ILE A 126 -13.58 -0.38 -11.29
C ILE A 126 -12.53 0.68 -11.64
N VAL A 127 -12.82 1.44 -12.69
CA VAL A 127 -12.05 2.61 -13.12
C VAL A 127 -12.82 3.85 -12.67
N ALA A 128 -12.20 4.69 -11.85
CA ALA A 128 -12.75 5.99 -11.50
C ALA A 128 -12.42 7.02 -12.58
N CYS A 129 -13.34 7.94 -12.85
CA CYS A 129 -13.17 9.01 -13.83
C CYS A 129 -13.58 10.36 -13.24
N MET A 130 -12.69 11.35 -13.33
CA MET A 130 -13.06 12.77 -13.16
C MET A 130 -13.50 13.30 -14.52
N GLU A 131 -14.80 13.56 -14.68
CA GLU A 131 -15.35 14.07 -15.93
C GLU A 131 -15.59 15.58 -15.87
N ASP A 132 -15.16 16.29 -16.91
CA ASP A 132 -15.35 17.73 -17.08
C ASP A 132 -16.74 18.08 -17.64
N ALA A 133 -17.03 19.38 -17.66
CA ALA A 133 -18.28 19.93 -18.18
C ALA A 133 -18.52 19.64 -19.67
N GLY A 134 -17.46 19.47 -20.46
CA GLY A 134 -17.47 19.14 -21.88
C GLY A 134 -17.61 17.64 -22.18
N GLY A 135 -17.54 16.77 -21.17
CA GLY A 135 -17.57 15.32 -21.31
C GLY A 135 -16.19 14.68 -21.51
N GLY A 136 -15.11 15.45 -21.40
CA GLY A 136 -13.75 14.94 -21.29
C GLY A 136 -13.52 14.27 -19.94
N GLY A 137 -12.56 13.34 -19.85
CA GLY A 137 -12.43 12.46 -18.68
C GLY A 137 -10.99 12.08 -18.35
N SER A 138 -10.64 12.16 -17.07
CA SER A 138 -9.41 11.60 -16.53
C SER A 138 -9.70 10.25 -15.87
N TYR A 139 -9.20 9.16 -16.45
CA TYR A 139 -9.51 7.79 -16.03
C TYR A 139 -8.37 7.18 -15.21
N HIS A 140 -8.70 6.57 -14.07
CA HIS A 140 -7.74 5.90 -13.21
C HIS A 140 -8.27 4.56 -12.68
N PHE A 141 -7.48 3.49 -12.83
CA PHE A 141 -7.83 2.17 -12.32
C PHE A 141 -7.59 2.08 -10.81
N MET A 142 -8.60 1.67 -10.04
CA MET A 142 -8.50 1.58 -8.59
C MET A 142 -7.78 0.29 -8.14
N ASP A 143 -6.45 0.35 -8.11
CA ASP A 143 -5.59 -0.75 -7.66
C ASP A 143 -5.70 -0.98 -6.15
N ALA A 144 -6.42 -2.04 -5.75
CA ALA A 144 -6.58 -2.42 -4.35
C ALA A 144 -5.25 -2.73 -3.65
N SER A 145 -4.19 -3.14 -4.37
CA SER A 145 -2.87 -3.33 -3.75
C SER A 145 -2.20 -2.01 -3.33
N LYS A 146 -2.74 -0.88 -3.82
CA LYS A 146 -2.26 0.47 -3.51
C LYS A 146 -3.16 1.25 -2.56
N TYR A 147 -4.47 1.11 -2.73
CA TYR A 147 -5.44 2.04 -2.15
C TYR A 147 -6.34 1.43 -1.09
N LEU A 148 -6.30 0.10 -0.90
CA LEU A 148 -7.09 -0.58 0.13
C LEU A 148 -6.41 -0.46 1.49
N VAL A 149 -7.15 0.02 2.48
CA VAL A 149 -6.79 -0.10 3.89
C VAL A 149 -7.11 -1.52 4.36
N GLY A 150 -6.24 -2.46 3.98
CA GLY A 150 -6.39 -3.88 4.25
C GLY A 150 -5.65 -4.76 3.23
N LEU A 151 -5.57 -6.06 3.51
CA LEU A 151 -4.82 -7.01 2.66
C LEU A 151 -5.66 -7.65 1.53
N THR A 152 -6.97 -7.66 1.68
CA THR A 152 -7.93 -8.31 0.76
C THR A 152 -9.31 -7.68 0.98
N ILE A 153 -10.18 -7.67 -0.01
CA ILE A 153 -11.59 -7.25 0.14
C ILE A 153 -12.39 -8.51 0.47
N ASP A 154 -13.02 -8.55 1.64
CA ASP A 154 -13.77 -9.72 2.12
C ASP A 154 -15.18 -9.33 2.58
N SER A 155 -15.80 -10.14 3.43
CA SER A 155 -17.15 -9.91 3.95
C SER A 155 -17.21 -8.87 5.07
N THR A 156 -16.14 -8.14 5.34
CA THR A 156 -16.09 -6.96 6.22
C THR A 156 -15.92 -5.68 5.41
N TRP A 157 -16.39 -4.55 5.93
CA TRP A 157 -16.20 -3.25 5.29
C TRP A 157 -14.75 -2.79 5.40
N LYS A 158 -14.17 -2.37 4.29
CA LYS A 158 -12.80 -1.87 4.21
C LYS A 158 -12.76 -0.57 3.42
N GLN A 159 -11.91 0.34 3.84
CA GLN A 159 -11.80 1.64 3.20
C GLN A 159 -10.88 1.55 1.97
N MET A 160 -11.30 2.15 0.87
CA MET A 160 -10.49 2.44 -0.30
C MET A 160 -10.22 3.94 -0.32
N ILE A 161 -8.94 4.34 -0.46
CA ILE A 161 -8.54 5.75 -0.51
C ILE A 161 -7.65 5.95 -1.73
N VAL A 162 -8.18 6.59 -2.77
CA VAL A 162 -7.54 6.81 -4.06
C VAL A 162 -7.18 8.29 -4.21
N PRO A 163 -5.90 8.66 -4.11
CA PRO A 163 -5.51 10.05 -4.25
C PRO A 163 -5.81 10.63 -5.64
N LEU A 164 -6.32 11.86 -5.69
CA LEU A 164 -6.65 12.49 -6.97
C LEU A 164 -5.42 12.91 -7.78
N TRP A 165 -4.23 12.96 -7.16
CA TRP A 165 -2.97 13.21 -7.89
C TRP A 165 -2.51 12.03 -8.74
N ASP A 166 -3.07 10.83 -8.56
CA ASP A 166 -2.74 9.66 -9.40
C ASP A 166 -3.56 9.64 -10.70
N PHE A 167 -4.60 10.47 -10.80
CA PHE A 167 -5.40 10.59 -12.01
C PHE A 167 -4.60 11.34 -13.11
N PRO A 168 -4.47 10.77 -14.32
CA PRO A 168 -3.68 11.38 -15.39
C PRO A 168 -4.39 12.62 -15.94
N ILE A 169 -3.68 13.75 -16.00
CA ILE A 169 -4.22 14.97 -16.62
C ILE A 169 -3.57 15.13 -18.00
N ILE A 170 -4.36 14.90 -19.03
CA ILE A 170 -4.00 15.13 -20.44
C ILE A 170 -4.88 16.29 -20.91
N GLU A 171 -4.29 17.45 -21.19
CA GLU A 171 -5.01 18.72 -21.43
C GLU A 171 -5.99 18.62 -22.61
N GLU A 172 -5.71 17.77 -23.60
CA GLU A 172 -6.60 17.54 -24.73
C GLU A 172 -7.80 16.62 -24.41
N GLU A 173 -7.75 15.88 -23.31
CA GLU A 173 -8.77 14.89 -22.93
C GLU A 173 -9.65 15.34 -21.76
N VAL A 174 -9.17 16.26 -20.91
CA VAL A 174 -9.90 16.71 -19.73
C VAL A 174 -9.57 18.16 -19.35
N ASP A 175 -10.61 18.97 -19.16
CA ASP A 175 -10.51 20.29 -18.53
C ASP A 175 -10.62 20.18 -17.01
N ILE A 176 -9.47 20.09 -16.34
CA ILE A 176 -9.37 19.98 -14.88
C ILE A 176 -9.91 21.21 -14.13
N SER A 177 -10.10 22.33 -14.81
CA SER A 177 -10.69 23.55 -14.22
C SER A 177 -12.22 23.51 -14.17
N ALA A 178 -12.84 22.49 -14.78
CA ALA A 178 -14.28 22.40 -14.96
C ALA A 178 -14.84 20.99 -14.65
N ILE A 179 -14.28 20.28 -13.66
CA ILE A 179 -14.77 18.94 -13.28
C ILE A 179 -16.19 19.04 -12.72
N ARG A 180 -17.11 18.23 -13.26
CA ARG A 180 -18.53 18.24 -12.87
C ARG A 180 -18.96 17.02 -12.06
N GLN A 181 -18.29 15.87 -12.23
CA GLN A 181 -18.71 14.63 -11.58
C GLN A 181 -17.60 13.59 -11.44
N MET A 182 -17.86 12.62 -10.56
CA MET A 182 -17.12 11.36 -10.51
C MET A 182 -17.94 10.26 -11.18
N GLN A 183 -17.32 9.54 -12.11
CA GLN A 183 -17.89 8.33 -12.72
C GLN A 183 -17.07 7.10 -12.35
N PHE A 184 -17.73 5.95 -12.37
CA PHE A 184 -17.18 4.65 -12.04
C PHE A 184 -17.53 3.70 -13.16
N GLN A 185 -16.55 3.40 -14.00
CA GLN A 185 -16.67 2.43 -15.08
C GLN A 185 -16.35 1.03 -14.54
N LEU A 186 -17.22 0.07 -14.84
CA LEU A 186 -17.10 -1.30 -14.37
C LEU A 186 -16.42 -2.15 -15.43
N GLU A 187 -15.35 -2.84 -15.05
CA GLU A 187 -14.59 -3.73 -15.92
C GLU A 187 -14.75 -5.19 -15.50
N GLY A 188 -14.52 -6.12 -16.43
CA GLY A 188 -14.60 -7.56 -16.16
C GLY A 188 -15.92 -7.97 -15.49
N SER A 189 -15.82 -8.63 -14.33
CA SER A 189 -16.97 -8.97 -13.50
C SER A 189 -16.66 -8.70 -12.02
N GLY A 190 -17.70 -8.41 -11.25
CA GLY A 190 -17.57 -8.07 -9.84
C GLY A 190 -18.88 -8.13 -9.11
N SER A 191 -18.82 -8.28 -7.79
CA SER A 191 -19.98 -8.25 -6.91
C SER A 191 -19.59 -7.71 -5.54
N PHE A 192 -20.03 -6.48 -5.26
CA PHE A 192 -19.57 -5.68 -4.13
C PHE A 192 -20.71 -4.89 -3.50
N TYR A 193 -20.56 -4.59 -2.21
CA TYR A 193 -21.23 -3.46 -1.59
C TYR A 193 -20.29 -2.27 -1.58
N LEU A 194 -20.80 -1.09 -1.92
CA LEU A 194 -20.11 0.19 -1.85
C LEU A 194 -20.92 1.13 -0.94
N ASP A 195 -20.25 1.89 -0.11
CA ASP A 195 -20.89 2.85 0.78
C ASP A 195 -19.98 4.04 1.04
N ASP A 196 -20.57 5.16 1.45
CA ASP A 196 -19.90 6.37 1.89
C ASP A 196 -18.83 6.89 0.92
N ILE A 197 -19.26 7.20 -0.31
CA ILE A 197 -18.37 7.67 -1.38
C ILE A 197 -18.20 9.19 -1.25
N ARG A 198 -16.97 9.65 -1.03
CA ARG A 198 -16.66 11.07 -0.79
C ARG A 198 -15.33 11.49 -1.40
N LEU A 199 -15.16 12.79 -1.62
CA LEU A 199 -13.83 13.41 -1.72
C LEU A 199 -13.46 13.95 -0.34
N ILE A 200 -12.24 13.66 0.12
CA ILE A 200 -11.71 14.11 1.41
C ILE A 200 -10.34 14.79 1.22
N PRO A 201 -9.94 15.71 2.11
CA PRO A 201 -8.54 16.11 2.21
C PRO A 201 -7.64 14.91 2.43
N TYR A 202 -6.52 14.86 1.71
CA TYR A 202 -5.56 13.78 1.82
C TYR A 202 -4.19 14.25 1.34
N SER A 203 -3.14 13.94 2.10
CA SER A 203 -1.76 14.36 1.83
C SER A 203 -0.88 13.16 1.46
N LYS A 204 0.32 13.46 0.96
CA LYS A 204 1.32 12.41 0.67
C LYS A 204 1.82 11.74 1.94
N GLU A 205 1.87 12.48 3.04
CA GLU A 205 2.22 11.98 4.37
C GLU A 205 1.18 10.99 4.88
N GLU A 206 -0.12 11.32 4.73
CA GLU A 206 -1.22 10.40 5.07
C GLU A 206 -1.23 9.16 4.16
N TYR A 207 -0.92 9.32 2.87
CA TYR A 207 -0.71 8.18 1.97
C TYR A 207 0.42 7.27 2.46
N ALA A 208 1.59 7.84 2.78
CA ALA A 208 2.73 7.07 3.28
C ALA A 208 2.40 6.35 4.60
N ALA A 209 1.72 7.03 5.53
CA ALA A 209 1.28 6.45 6.80
C ALA A 209 0.31 5.29 6.60
N MET A 210 -0.69 5.46 5.73
CA MET A 210 -1.63 4.39 5.37
C MET A 210 -0.90 3.20 4.73
N ARG A 211 0.10 3.44 3.87
CA ARG A 211 0.93 2.36 3.31
C ARG A 211 1.72 1.61 4.37
N GLU A 212 2.27 2.30 5.36
CA GLU A 212 2.97 1.68 6.49
C GLU A 212 2.02 0.88 7.39
N GLU A 213 0.81 1.38 7.64
CA GLU A 213 -0.22 0.67 8.39
C GLU A 213 -0.59 -0.65 7.71
N VAL A 214 -0.93 -0.60 6.41
CA VAL A 214 -1.28 -1.79 5.62
C VAL A 214 -0.10 -2.76 5.54
N GLU A 215 1.11 -2.24 5.40
CA GLU A 215 2.31 -3.07 5.47
C GLU A 215 2.39 -3.78 6.82
N GLY A 216 2.13 -3.11 7.93
CA GLY A 216 2.08 -3.67 9.29
C GLY A 216 0.99 -4.74 9.50
N MET A 217 -0.08 -4.74 8.71
CA MET A 217 -1.14 -5.77 8.78
C MET A 217 -0.69 -7.13 8.25
N LYS A 218 0.33 -7.18 7.38
CA LYS A 218 0.82 -8.45 6.81
C LYS A 218 1.33 -9.36 7.92
N PRO A 219 1.02 -10.67 7.88
CA PRO A 219 1.35 -11.60 8.94
C PRO A 219 2.85 -11.70 9.16
N ASN A 220 3.27 -11.69 10.42
CA ASN A 220 4.65 -11.93 10.80
C ASN A 220 5.06 -13.39 10.54
N GLY A 221 6.33 -13.56 10.22
CA GLY A 221 6.98 -14.87 10.22
C GLY A 221 7.10 -15.44 11.63
N SER A 222 7.31 -16.76 11.72
CA SER A 222 7.62 -17.37 13.01
C SER A 222 8.97 -16.84 13.54
N PRO A 223 9.08 -16.42 14.81
CA PRO A 223 10.36 -16.00 15.40
C PRO A 223 11.32 -17.19 15.61
N GLN A 224 10.82 -18.41 15.54
CA GLN A 224 11.61 -19.63 15.62
C GLN A 224 11.46 -20.43 14.33
N GLN A 225 12.57 -20.71 13.66
CA GLN A 225 12.59 -21.42 12.38
C GLN A 225 13.80 -22.36 12.34
N THR A 226 13.59 -23.63 12.01
CA THR A 226 14.69 -24.58 11.78
C THR A 226 15.11 -24.48 10.32
N ILE A 227 16.32 -23.97 10.08
CA ILE A 227 16.83 -23.73 8.73
C ILE A 227 17.48 -25.01 8.19
N TYR A 228 18.42 -25.58 8.95
CA TYR A 228 19.01 -26.86 8.58
C TYR A 228 18.15 -28.01 9.13
N ARG A 229 17.51 -28.73 8.20
CA ARG A 229 16.65 -29.89 8.46
C ARG A 229 17.32 -31.14 7.88
N PRO A 230 17.97 -31.97 8.72
CA PRO A 230 18.74 -33.10 8.22
C PRO A 230 18.01 -34.03 7.26
N GLU A 231 16.75 -34.32 7.53
CA GLU A 231 15.86 -35.18 6.77
C GLU A 231 15.49 -34.62 5.39
N HIS A 232 15.70 -33.32 5.16
CA HIS A 232 15.36 -32.60 3.92
C HIS A 232 16.58 -31.96 3.24
N PHE A 233 17.81 -32.29 3.66
CA PHE A 233 19.01 -31.58 3.20
C PHE A 233 19.18 -31.62 1.67
N LYS A 234 18.82 -32.72 1.01
CA LYS A 234 18.98 -32.86 -0.44
C LYS A 234 18.00 -32.00 -1.22
N GLU A 235 16.82 -31.78 -0.67
CA GLU A 235 15.75 -30.98 -1.25
C GLU A 235 15.93 -29.49 -0.94
N ASP A 236 16.43 -29.19 0.26
CA ASP A 236 16.59 -27.83 0.77
C ASP A 236 17.86 -27.14 0.27
N ALA A 237 18.89 -27.90 -0.15
CA ALA A 237 20.20 -27.35 -0.54
C ALA A 237 20.52 -27.46 -2.03
N TRP A 238 21.16 -26.42 -2.59
CA TRP A 238 21.87 -26.48 -3.87
C TRP A 238 23.38 -26.36 -3.65
N GLY A 239 24.16 -26.61 -4.70
CA GLY A 239 25.63 -26.68 -4.57
C GLY A 239 26.09 -27.96 -3.87
N THR A 240 25.27 -29.02 -3.95
CA THR A 240 25.56 -30.35 -3.40
C THR A 240 26.41 -31.22 -4.35
N ALA A 241 26.62 -30.76 -5.59
CA ALA A 241 27.49 -31.43 -6.53
C ALA A 241 28.95 -31.19 -6.16
N ASN A 242 29.74 -32.26 -6.11
CA ASN A 242 31.18 -32.14 -5.92
C ASN A 242 31.82 -31.59 -7.20
N THR A 243 32.55 -30.51 -7.06
CA THR A 243 33.32 -29.88 -8.14
C THR A 243 34.79 -29.77 -7.74
N ASP A 244 35.62 -29.29 -8.66
CA ASP A 244 37.01 -28.97 -8.33
C ASP A 244 37.09 -27.89 -7.24
N CYS A 245 36.09 -27.03 -7.13
CA CYS A 245 36.07 -25.90 -6.20
C CYS A 245 35.64 -26.27 -4.78
N HIS A 246 34.67 -27.17 -4.64
CA HIS A 246 34.19 -27.60 -3.33
C HIS A 246 33.56 -28.99 -3.34
N GLN A 247 33.41 -29.55 -2.14
CA GLN A 247 32.63 -30.76 -1.89
C GLN A 247 31.66 -30.49 -0.75
N LEU A 248 30.38 -30.84 -0.93
CA LEU A 248 29.34 -30.65 0.07
C LEU A 248 28.57 -31.95 0.28
N GLN A 249 28.56 -32.43 1.52
CA GLN A 249 27.87 -33.68 1.86
C GLN A 249 27.33 -33.66 3.28
N GLN A 250 26.27 -34.42 3.51
CA GLN A 250 25.77 -34.68 4.85
C GLN A 250 26.42 -35.96 5.40
N ILE A 251 26.93 -35.88 6.62
CA ILE A 251 27.58 -36.98 7.32
C ILE A 251 26.84 -37.24 8.62
N ASN A 252 26.48 -38.50 8.84
CA ASN A 252 25.94 -38.95 10.13
C ASN A 252 27.09 -39.41 11.01
N SER A 253 27.32 -38.70 12.13
CA SER A 253 28.34 -39.06 13.12
C SER A 253 27.72 -39.07 14.51
N ASN A 254 27.89 -40.15 15.25
CA ASN A 254 27.38 -40.32 16.62
C ASN A 254 25.87 -40.00 16.77
N GLY A 255 25.05 -40.37 15.78
CA GLY A 255 23.60 -40.13 15.80
C GLY A 255 23.16 -38.70 15.46
N SER A 256 24.08 -37.82 15.05
CA SER A 256 23.78 -36.46 14.60
C SER A 256 24.24 -36.26 13.15
N ALA A 257 23.32 -35.77 12.32
CA ALA A 257 23.59 -35.41 10.93
C ALA A 257 24.24 -34.03 10.85
N GLN A 258 25.35 -33.93 10.15
CA GLN A 258 26.17 -32.72 10.04
C GLN A 258 26.45 -32.43 8.56
N ILE A 259 26.46 -31.16 8.19
CA ILE A 259 26.95 -30.75 6.87
C ILE A 259 28.46 -30.69 6.95
N LYS A 260 29.15 -31.40 6.05
CA LYS A 260 30.57 -31.25 5.80
C LYS A 260 30.75 -30.53 4.46
N TRP A 261 31.37 -29.37 4.51
CA TRP A 261 31.72 -28.57 3.34
C TRP A 261 33.24 -28.43 3.25
N THR A 262 33.83 -28.92 2.17
CA THR A 262 35.27 -28.78 1.88
C THR A 262 35.44 -27.76 0.78
N ILE A 263 36.24 -26.72 1.03
CA ILE A 263 36.60 -25.69 0.05
C ILE A 263 37.99 -26.06 -0.46
N ASN A 264 38.10 -26.37 -1.74
CA ASN A 264 39.36 -26.84 -2.34
C ASN A 264 40.14 -25.67 -2.96
N GLU A 265 39.45 -24.81 -3.71
CA GLU A 265 40.03 -23.66 -4.40
C GLU A 265 39.31 -22.37 -3.99
N PRO A 266 40.01 -21.41 -3.35
CA PRO A 266 39.38 -20.20 -2.83
C PRO A 266 39.06 -19.15 -3.89
N VAL A 267 39.69 -19.22 -5.07
CA VAL A 267 39.39 -18.34 -6.21
C VAL A 267 38.51 -19.12 -7.20
N CYS A 268 37.33 -19.52 -6.74
CA CYS A 268 36.35 -20.17 -7.60
C CYS A 268 34.93 -19.66 -7.36
N ASP A 269 34.29 -19.19 -8.43
CA ASP A 269 32.90 -18.69 -8.44
C ASP A 269 31.86 -19.71 -7.96
N TRP A 270 32.24 -20.99 -7.92
CA TRP A 270 31.43 -22.13 -7.52
C TRP A 270 31.79 -22.71 -6.15
N ALA A 271 32.70 -22.10 -5.39
CA ALA A 271 32.91 -22.44 -3.99
C ALA A 271 31.77 -21.90 -3.10
N LYS A 272 30.52 -22.25 -3.42
CA LYS A 272 29.32 -21.72 -2.77
C LYS A 272 28.19 -22.74 -2.77
N TRP A 273 27.33 -22.63 -1.78
CA TRP A 273 26.11 -23.44 -1.67
C TRP A 273 25.07 -22.63 -0.92
N GLY A 274 23.82 -23.07 -0.94
CA GLY A 274 22.77 -22.39 -0.20
C GLY A 274 21.64 -23.30 0.17
N ILE A 275 20.80 -22.83 1.08
CA ILE A 275 19.71 -23.58 1.68
C ILE A 275 18.43 -22.73 1.74
N ASN A 276 17.33 -23.32 1.31
CA ASN A 276 15.97 -22.83 1.53
C ASN A 276 15.23 -23.86 2.39
N TRP A 277 14.59 -23.40 3.48
CA TRP A 277 13.92 -24.26 4.45
C TRP A 277 12.38 -24.22 4.33
N ASN A 278 11.89 -23.80 3.17
CA ASN A 278 10.48 -23.78 2.81
C ASN A 278 10.25 -24.35 1.40
N GLY A 279 11.01 -25.38 1.00
CA GLY A 279 10.81 -26.10 -0.27
C GLY A 279 10.95 -25.23 -1.51
N TRP A 280 11.91 -24.30 -1.51
CA TRP A 280 12.14 -23.28 -2.54
C TRP A 280 11.00 -22.25 -2.72
N TYR A 281 10.06 -22.19 -1.78
CA TYR A 281 9.10 -21.09 -1.67
C TYR A 281 9.65 -19.96 -0.78
N ALA A 282 9.01 -18.80 -0.86
CA ALA A 282 9.27 -17.64 0.00
C ALA A 282 9.21 -18.02 1.48
N VAL A 283 10.26 -17.68 2.21
CA VAL A 283 10.27 -17.74 3.67
C VAL A 283 9.81 -16.38 4.20
N ASN A 284 8.83 -16.41 5.10
CA ASN A 284 8.41 -15.23 5.83
C ASN A 284 9.26 -15.06 7.10
N MET A 285 10.07 -14.01 7.12
CA MET A 285 10.89 -13.54 8.24
C MET A 285 10.42 -12.18 8.79
N ARG A 286 9.26 -11.66 8.35
CA ARG A 286 8.73 -10.39 8.88
C ARG A 286 8.57 -10.44 10.40
N GLY A 287 9.02 -9.41 11.11
CA GLY A 287 8.93 -9.30 12.56
C GLY A 287 9.93 -10.19 13.32
N ALA A 288 10.49 -11.21 12.67
CA ALA A 288 11.59 -12.00 13.23
C ALA A 288 12.88 -11.16 13.28
N ASP A 289 13.04 -10.19 12.38
CA ASP A 289 14.15 -9.25 12.39
C ASP A 289 14.29 -8.47 13.71
N ALA A 290 13.17 -8.15 14.36
CA ALA A 290 13.16 -7.46 15.65
C ALA A 290 13.22 -8.39 16.87
N SER A 291 12.93 -9.68 16.72
CA SER A 291 12.66 -10.60 17.84
C SER A 291 13.44 -11.91 17.81
N SER A 292 14.29 -12.10 16.81
CA SER A 292 15.05 -13.33 16.60
C SER A 292 16.53 -13.07 16.33
N GLN A 293 17.31 -14.12 16.56
CA GLN A 293 18.72 -14.20 16.22
C GLN A 293 18.98 -15.44 15.36
N LEU A 294 19.88 -15.31 14.40
CA LEU A 294 20.42 -16.47 13.68
C LEU A 294 21.40 -17.18 14.61
N SER A 295 21.09 -18.44 14.91
CA SER A 295 21.90 -19.32 15.74
C SER A 295 22.52 -20.40 14.85
N PHE A 296 23.84 -20.52 14.96
CA PHE A 296 24.67 -21.32 14.08
C PHE A 296 25.74 -22.06 14.88
N GLU A 297 25.78 -23.39 14.77
CA GLU A 297 26.85 -24.21 15.34
C GLU A 297 27.73 -24.79 14.24
N PHE A 298 29.02 -24.46 14.28
CA PHE A 298 29.98 -24.89 13.27
C PHE A 298 31.38 -25.14 13.86
N LYS A 299 32.26 -25.73 13.07
CA LYS A 299 33.70 -25.71 13.29
C LYS A 299 34.43 -25.54 11.96
N SER A 300 35.52 -24.79 11.97
CA SER A 300 36.40 -24.60 10.81
C SER A 300 37.74 -25.30 11.04
N VAL A 301 38.11 -26.18 10.12
CA VAL A 301 39.34 -26.98 10.16
C VAL A 301 40.19 -26.60 8.94
N LYS A 302 41.51 -26.66 9.09
CA LYS A 302 42.49 -26.34 8.03
C LYS A 302 42.40 -24.90 7.51
N GLY A 303 41.91 -23.96 8.31
CA GLY A 303 41.92 -22.53 8.00
C GLY A 303 40.90 -22.09 6.95
N ALA A 304 39.74 -22.77 6.86
CA ALA A 304 38.66 -22.32 5.98
C ALA A 304 38.10 -20.97 6.44
N SER A 305 37.97 -20.06 5.47
CA SER A 305 37.28 -18.78 5.60
C SER A 305 36.04 -18.81 4.71
N PHE A 306 34.93 -18.26 5.22
CA PHE A 306 33.67 -18.21 4.48
C PHE A 306 32.76 -17.10 5.00
N SER A 307 31.86 -16.66 4.14
CA SER A 307 30.81 -15.71 4.46
C SER A 307 29.43 -16.31 4.25
N VAL A 308 28.46 -15.82 5.03
CA VAL A 308 27.07 -16.23 4.98
C VAL A 308 26.22 -15.03 4.61
N TYR A 309 25.30 -15.21 3.68
CA TYR A 309 24.43 -14.17 3.16
C TYR A 309 22.97 -14.59 3.25
N LEU A 310 22.10 -13.62 3.54
CA LEU A 310 20.64 -13.73 3.40
C LEU A 310 20.25 -13.11 2.06
N GLU A 311 19.45 -13.82 1.27
CA GLU A 311 18.97 -13.36 -0.05
C GLU A 311 17.44 -13.41 -0.12
N ASP A 312 16.82 -12.44 -0.77
CA ASP A 312 15.40 -12.48 -1.14
C ASP A 312 15.18 -12.91 -2.61
N PHE A 313 13.92 -13.11 -3.00
CA PHE A 313 13.57 -13.46 -4.39
C PHE A 313 13.74 -12.31 -5.40
N ALA A 314 13.94 -11.07 -4.94
CA ALA A 314 14.28 -9.93 -5.80
C ALA A 314 15.79 -9.83 -6.08
N GLY A 315 16.61 -10.64 -5.40
CA GLY A 315 18.06 -10.67 -5.55
C GLY A 315 18.79 -9.69 -4.64
N HIS A 316 18.09 -9.05 -3.69
CA HIS A 316 18.77 -8.28 -2.66
C HIS A 316 19.44 -9.24 -1.68
N SER A 317 20.68 -8.91 -1.29
CA SER A 317 21.44 -9.73 -0.37
C SER A 317 22.11 -8.91 0.75
N CYS A 318 22.18 -9.50 1.94
CA CYS A 318 22.87 -8.95 3.09
C CYS A 318 23.85 -9.99 3.63
N GLU A 319 25.11 -9.61 3.83
CA GLU A 319 26.05 -10.43 4.60
C GLU A 319 25.55 -10.51 6.05
N VAL A 320 25.48 -11.72 6.57
CA VAL A 320 25.07 -12.03 7.94
C VAL A 320 26.29 -12.19 8.85
N MET A 321 27.33 -12.84 8.34
CA MET A 321 28.60 -13.03 9.03
C MET A 321 29.69 -13.45 8.06
N SER A 322 30.93 -13.24 8.48
CA SER A 322 32.14 -13.74 7.84
C SER A 322 33.06 -14.36 8.88
N ILE A 323 33.67 -15.51 8.55
CA ILE A 323 34.63 -16.23 9.38
C ILE A 323 35.97 -16.22 8.69
N ASP A 324 36.98 -15.71 9.40
CA ASP A 324 38.37 -15.74 8.96
C ASP A 324 39.09 -16.96 9.59
N GLY A 325 39.47 -17.90 8.73
CA GLY A 325 40.18 -19.12 9.08
C GLY A 325 41.57 -18.91 9.65
N THR A 326 42.18 -17.72 9.55
CA THR A 326 43.48 -17.40 10.16
C THR A 326 43.37 -17.05 11.65
N SER A 327 42.20 -16.60 12.10
CA SER A 327 41.94 -16.17 13.48
C SER A 327 41.16 -17.19 14.31
N GLN A 328 40.47 -18.14 13.66
CA GLN A 328 39.59 -19.13 14.29
C GLN A 328 39.97 -20.58 13.96
N THR A 329 41.26 -20.92 14.00
CA THR A 329 41.71 -22.31 13.83
C THR A 329 41.38 -23.13 15.08
N GLY A 330 40.31 -23.95 15.02
CA GLY A 330 39.93 -24.82 16.12
C GLY A 330 39.19 -26.06 15.65
N VAL A 331 39.56 -27.22 16.20
CA VAL A 331 38.81 -28.49 15.98
C VAL A 331 37.49 -28.51 16.78
N GLU A 332 37.32 -27.55 17.67
CA GLU A 332 36.19 -27.41 18.59
C GLU A 332 34.99 -26.74 17.94
N TRP A 333 33.79 -27.10 18.42
CA TRP A 333 32.55 -26.49 17.96
C TRP A 333 32.39 -25.09 18.53
N GLN A 334 32.07 -24.17 17.65
CA GLN A 334 31.76 -22.78 17.94
C GLN A 334 30.25 -22.57 17.77
N HIS A 335 29.70 -21.75 18.66
CA HIS A 335 28.31 -21.33 18.63
C HIS A 335 28.26 -19.83 18.43
N ILE A 336 27.57 -19.38 17.38
CA ILE A 336 27.38 -17.98 17.06
C ILE A 336 25.89 -17.66 17.11
N GLU A 337 25.57 -16.51 17.70
CA GLU A 337 24.24 -15.93 17.72
C GLU A 337 24.32 -14.50 17.20
N ILE A 338 23.60 -14.22 16.11
CA ILE A 338 23.58 -12.91 15.45
C ILE A 338 22.15 -12.38 15.51
N PRO A 339 21.86 -11.37 16.35
CA PRO A 339 20.55 -10.73 16.35
C PRO A 339 20.25 -10.18 14.96
N LEU A 340 19.08 -10.50 14.40
CA LEU A 340 18.74 -10.02 13.06
C LEU A 340 18.60 -8.48 13.02
N SER A 341 18.33 -7.86 14.17
CA SER A 341 18.22 -6.41 14.33
C SER A 341 19.54 -5.66 14.16
N THR A 342 20.69 -6.35 14.21
CA THR A 342 22.00 -5.72 13.93
C THR A 342 22.35 -5.72 12.44
N LEU A 343 21.58 -6.45 11.62
CA LEU A 343 21.81 -6.53 10.19
C LEU A 343 21.12 -5.37 9.47
N PRO A 344 21.75 -4.76 8.45
CA PRO A 344 21.17 -3.65 7.69
C PRO A 344 20.09 -4.11 6.69
N LEU A 345 19.14 -4.96 7.12
CA LEU A 345 18.16 -5.61 6.24
C LEU A 345 17.26 -4.60 5.50
N LYS A 346 16.76 -3.59 6.24
CA LYS A 346 15.93 -2.51 5.68
C LYS A 346 16.72 -1.63 4.71
N GLU A 347 17.94 -1.26 5.07
CA GLU A 347 18.83 -0.45 4.22
C GLU A 347 19.22 -1.18 2.93
N LYS A 348 19.38 -2.50 3.01
CA LYS A 348 19.66 -3.37 1.86
C LYS A 348 18.42 -3.71 1.02
N GLY A 349 17.23 -3.26 1.43
CA GLY A 349 15.99 -3.50 0.69
C GLY A 349 15.50 -4.95 0.73
N ILE A 350 15.93 -5.74 1.73
CA ILE A 350 15.55 -7.16 1.83
C ILE A 350 14.04 -7.29 2.05
N ALA A 351 13.35 -7.96 1.14
CA ALA A 351 11.93 -8.29 1.27
C ALA A 351 11.74 -9.45 2.26
N LEU A 352 11.47 -9.12 3.53
CA LEU A 352 11.40 -10.11 4.62
C LEU A 352 10.24 -11.12 4.50
N ASP A 353 9.20 -10.85 3.72
CA ASP A 353 8.15 -11.83 3.38
C ASP A 353 8.51 -12.73 2.19
N ARG A 354 9.64 -12.46 1.54
CA ARG A 354 10.11 -13.14 0.32
C ARG A 354 11.57 -13.54 0.42
N VAL A 355 12.03 -13.91 1.61
CA VAL A 355 13.37 -14.47 1.79
C VAL A 355 13.47 -15.76 0.99
N LYS A 356 14.53 -15.87 0.19
CA LYS A 356 14.79 -17.01 -0.68
C LYS A 356 15.72 -18.01 -0.01
N GLN A 357 16.80 -17.58 0.62
CA GLN A 357 17.80 -18.51 1.12
C GLN A 357 18.78 -17.87 2.11
N LEU A 358 19.47 -18.74 2.85
CA LEU A 358 20.82 -18.46 3.32
C LEU A 358 21.80 -19.13 2.36
N TYR A 359 22.83 -18.41 1.93
CA TYR A 359 23.89 -18.98 1.11
C TYR A 359 25.26 -18.68 1.68
N PHE A 360 26.20 -19.58 1.40
CA PHE A 360 27.55 -19.63 1.93
C PHE A 360 28.52 -19.47 0.76
N VAL A 361 29.53 -18.63 0.96
CA VAL A 361 30.59 -18.37 -0.03
C VAL A 361 31.93 -18.67 0.62
N GLY A 362 32.71 -19.56 0.01
CA GLY A 362 34.03 -19.93 0.47
C GLY A 362 35.05 -18.90 0.00
N GLU A 363 35.87 -18.42 0.92
CA GLU A 363 36.89 -17.38 0.65
C GLU A 363 38.31 -17.92 0.80
N GLN A 364 38.50 -18.95 1.63
CA GLN A 364 39.78 -19.63 1.83
C GLN A 364 39.57 -21.14 1.89
N ALA A 365 40.49 -21.89 1.26
CA ALA A 365 40.47 -23.35 1.27
C ALA A 365 40.51 -23.91 2.70
N GLY A 366 39.83 -25.04 2.90
CA GLY A 366 39.75 -25.71 4.19
C GLY A 366 38.47 -26.53 4.31
N GLU A 367 38.06 -26.81 5.54
CA GLU A 367 36.93 -27.70 5.81
C GLU A 367 36.03 -27.11 6.90
N VAL A 368 34.75 -26.91 6.59
CA VAL A 368 33.73 -26.40 7.51
C VAL A 368 32.75 -27.52 7.83
N TRP A 369 32.42 -27.68 9.11
CA TRP A 369 31.35 -28.56 9.56
C TRP A 369 30.25 -27.75 10.22
N ILE A 370 28.99 -28.06 9.92
CA ILE A 370 27.83 -27.35 10.45
C ILE A 370 26.88 -28.37 11.08
N ARG A 371 26.44 -28.09 12.31
CA ARG A 371 25.51 -28.92 13.09
C ARG A 371 24.11 -28.37 13.07
N THR A 372 23.97 -27.06 13.28
CA THR A 372 22.67 -26.41 13.39
C THR A 372 22.69 -25.07 12.68
N ILE A 373 21.56 -24.75 12.05
CA ILE A 373 21.23 -23.42 11.53
C ILE A 373 19.77 -23.21 11.88
N LYS A 374 19.46 -22.17 12.67
CA LYS A 374 18.08 -21.86 13.07
C LYS A 374 17.91 -20.40 13.40
N LEU A 375 16.70 -19.89 13.23
CA LEU A 375 16.27 -18.68 13.93
C LEU A 375 15.78 -19.08 15.32
N LYS A 376 16.30 -18.40 16.33
CA LYS A 376 15.90 -18.54 17.72
C LYS A 376 15.32 -17.21 18.18
N GLN A 377 14.23 -17.26 18.93
CA GLN A 377 13.68 -16.07 19.56
C GLN A 377 14.65 -15.54 20.64
N LEU A 378 14.82 -14.23 20.68
CA LEU A 378 15.67 -13.53 21.66
C LEU A 378 15.18 -13.72 23.10
#